data_AF-A0A7S1Z1V8-F1
#
_entry.id   AF-A0A7S1Z1V8-F1
#
_cell.length_a   1.000
_cell.length_b   1.000
_cell.length_c   1.000
_cell.angle_alpha   90.00
_cell.angle_beta   90.00
_cell.angle_gamma   90.00
#
_symmetry.space_group_name_H-M   'P 1'
#
loop_
_entity.id
_entity.type
_entity.pdbx_description
1 polymer ?
#
loop_
_entity_poly.entity_id
_entity_poly.type
_entity_poly.pdbx_seq_one_letter_code
_entity_poly.pdbx_strand_id
1 'polypeptide(L)'
;FLVRTQETTDEYLTNAYCAEPVKIRTSDGRLMTTLCEDVFSLANLEIQTLQENLSKQSDLFLLAINVIFSRMHLRQVQYRDTFLHDFDSCCAASNDFIHMSEQMEEVTSRLLETSELSEESATAIREITAELIVLYGNDAIYAAQSVHVHVFEPIRHAISDDLFGWEWEDKLTRNELALTLVRTVDDFMSDLKKCMGDFLLKKTLDALIPASTMFYLRCLLRKATIKRHNRVIHFFNNEKALGRMQGDIETMQEYFDSFLYAFPPLKRVIDAEFGILRAVHEIMKAANDNSCGDAFDPILLLHKQLLDVSITNQLVIDLWGLVDPKNEEKLKKFLKLIMPKLRKITPQPTDDVARSLENRPKILGLRLNEVIKRVASDDRGIGWRQRMRHDVQNMCGVHGNGCNCNSMCLNPRDFVEIMYSIPAK
;
A
#
# COMPACT_ATOMS: atom_id res chain seq x y z
N PHE A 1 30.01 -29.23 3.24
CA PHE A 1 28.81 -29.34 4.11
C PHE A 1 27.93 -28.12 3.94
N LEU A 2 28.33 -26.95 4.46
CA LEU A 2 27.53 -25.70 4.38
C LEU A 2 27.04 -25.34 2.98
N VAL A 3 27.90 -25.46 1.95
CA VAL A 3 27.51 -25.23 0.54
C VAL A 3 26.36 -26.14 0.12
N ARG A 4 26.41 -27.43 0.51
CA ARG A 4 25.34 -28.39 0.20
C ARG A 4 24.06 -28.07 0.97
N THR A 5 24.15 -27.76 2.26
CA THR A 5 22.99 -27.31 3.06
C THR A 5 22.34 -26.08 2.44
N GLN A 6 23.16 -25.13 1.98
CA GLN A 6 22.69 -23.94 1.28
C GLN A 6 21.95 -24.30 0.00
N GLU A 7 22.55 -25.08 -0.89
CA GLU A 7 21.94 -25.49 -2.17
C GLU A 7 20.63 -26.25 -1.96
N THR A 8 20.62 -27.24 -1.06
CA THR A 8 19.44 -28.03 -0.74
C THR A 8 18.32 -27.17 -0.16
N THR A 9 18.63 -26.33 0.84
CA THR A 9 17.64 -25.42 1.45
C THR A 9 17.07 -24.46 0.41
N ASP A 10 17.93 -23.92 -0.46
CA ASP A 10 17.52 -22.98 -1.48
C ASP A 10 16.57 -23.62 -2.51
N GLU A 11 16.86 -24.85 -2.95
CA GLU A 11 16.00 -25.63 -3.84
C GLU A 11 14.65 -25.94 -3.18
N TYR A 12 14.66 -26.44 -1.95
CA TYR A 12 13.45 -26.81 -1.20
C TYR A 12 12.54 -25.61 -0.96
N LEU A 13 13.10 -24.50 -0.47
CA LEU A 13 12.33 -23.28 -0.27
C LEU A 13 11.80 -22.73 -1.60
N THR A 14 12.61 -22.74 -2.66
CA THR A 14 12.14 -22.30 -3.99
C THR A 14 10.92 -23.11 -4.42
N ASN A 15 10.96 -24.42 -4.25
CA ASN A 15 9.83 -25.28 -4.61
C ASN A 15 8.60 -25.00 -3.74
N ALA A 16 8.76 -24.78 -2.44
CA ALA A 16 7.66 -24.42 -1.53
C ALA A 16 7.00 -23.09 -1.91
N TYR A 17 7.79 -22.05 -2.18
CA TYR A 17 7.25 -20.73 -2.58
C TYR A 17 6.68 -20.71 -4.00
N CYS A 18 7.15 -21.58 -4.90
CA CYS A 18 6.63 -21.68 -6.28
C CYS A 18 5.44 -22.65 -6.42
N ALA A 19 5.19 -23.50 -5.42
CA ALA A 19 4.07 -24.43 -5.44
C ALA A 19 2.76 -23.66 -5.47
N GLU A 20 1.75 -24.21 -6.17
CA GLU A 20 0.42 -23.62 -6.15
C GLU A 20 -0.16 -23.79 -4.73
N PRO A 21 -0.40 -22.69 -4.00
CA PRO A 21 -0.77 -22.78 -2.60
C PRO A 21 -2.21 -23.28 -2.47
N VAL A 22 -2.43 -24.32 -1.69
CA VAL A 22 -3.77 -24.86 -1.44
C VAL A 22 -4.48 -23.93 -0.45
N LYS A 23 -5.54 -23.24 -0.91
CA LYS A 23 -6.34 -22.35 -0.04
C LYS A 23 -7.15 -23.18 0.95
N ILE A 24 -6.98 -22.89 2.23
CA ILE A 24 -7.65 -23.54 3.35
C ILE A 24 -8.47 -22.48 4.09
N ARG A 25 -9.67 -22.86 4.54
CA ARG A 25 -10.44 -22.05 5.47
C ARG A 25 -10.44 -22.72 6.84
N THR A 26 -9.94 -22.01 7.84
CA THR A 26 -9.89 -22.49 9.23
C THR A 26 -11.31 -22.60 9.81
N SER A 27 -11.44 -23.29 10.95
CA SER A 27 -12.72 -23.45 11.65
C SER A 27 -13.31 -22.12 12.15
N ASP A 28 -12.47 -21.12 12.41
CA ASP A 28 -12.87 -19.75 12.76
C ASP A 28 -13.07 -18.84 11.53
N GLY A 29 -12.91 -19.38 10.32
CA GLY A 29 -13.26 -18.70 9.07
C GLY A 29 -12.12 -17.97 8.35
N ARG A 30 -10.91 -17.96 8.94
CA ARG A 30 -9.72 -17.34 8.33
C ARG A 30 -9.33 -18.05 7.05
N LEU A 31 -8.87 -17.28 6.08
CA LEU A 31 -8.27 -17.81 4.87
C LEU A 31 -6.77 -17.98 5.09
N MET A 32 -6.24 -19.14 4.76
CA MET A 32 -4.81 -19.48 4.85
C MET A 32 -4.42 -20.32 3.63
N THR A 33 -3.13 -20.55 3.45
CA THR A 33 -2.63 -21.56 2.53
C THR A 33 -1.71 -22.54 3.23
N THR A 34 -1.18 -23.53 2.50
CA THR A 34 -0.17 -24.47 3.04
C THR A 34 1.24 -23.89 3.09
N LEU A 35 1.45 -22.65 2.64
CA LEU A 35 2.79 -22.06 2.50
C LEU A 35 3.59 -22.13 3.80
N CYS A 36 2.95 -21.82 4.93
CA CYS A 36 3.62 -21.84 6.23
C CYS A 36 4.10 -23.25 6.57
N GLU A 37 3.22 -24.23 6.46
CA GLU A 37 3.49 -25.64 6.75
C GLU A 37 4.56 -26.20 5.81
N ASP A 38 4.50 -25.87 4.51
CA ASP A 38 5.45 -26.32 3.50
C ASP A 38 6.85 -25.75 3.78
N VAL A 39 6.96 -24.45 4.07
CA VAL A 39 8.24 -23.80 4.39
C VAL A 39 8.83 -24.34 5.68
N PHE A 40 8.03 -24.43 6.75
CA PHE A 40 8.54 -24.84 8.06
C PHE A 40 8.77 -26.35 8.18
N SER A 41 8.02 -27.20 7.47
CA SER A 41 8.30 -28.64 7.42
C SER A 41 9.68 -28.94 6.82
N LEU A 42 10.04 -28.24 5.73
CA LEU A 42 11.34 -28.36 5.07
C LEU A 42 12.47 -27.80 5.94
N ALA A 43 12.28 -26.61 6.54
CA ALA A 43 13.27 -26.03 7.44
C ALA A 43 13.50 -26.92 8.68
N ASN A 44 12.43 -27.49 9.25
CA ASN A 44 12.53 -28.38 10.39
C ASN A 44 13.26 -29.69 10.06
N LEU A 45 13.03 -30.27 8.87
CA LEU A 45 13.74 -31.45 8.41
C LEU A 45 15.26 -31.20 8.29
N GLU A 46 15.65 -30.06 7.71
CA GLU A 46 17.06 -29.67 7.62
C GLU A 46 17.66 -29.45 9.01
N ILE A 47 16.98 -28.73 9.90
CA ILE A 47 17.42 -28.50 11.28
C ILE A 47 17.60 -29.82 12.03
N GLN A 48 16.65 -30.76 11.93
CA GLN A 48 16.77 -32.09 12.56
C GLN A 48 17.96 -32.86 12.01
N THR A 49 18.16 -32.83 10.70
CA THR A 49 19.32 -33.46 10.05
C THR A 49 20.64 -32.86 10.57
N LEU A 50 20.70 -31.54 10.78
CA LEU A 50 21.87 -30.90 11.40
C LEU A 50 22.09 -31.37 12.84
N GLN A 51 21.02 -31.48 13.64
CA GLN A 51 21.10 -31.92 15.04
C GLN A 51 21.54 -33.38 15.20
N GLU A 52 21.23 -34.25 14.23
CA GLU A 52 21.65 -35.65 14.22
C GLU A 52 23.11 -35.82 13.77
N ASN A 53 23.59 -34.97 12.85
CA ASN A 53 24.88 -35.15 12.19
C ASN A 53 26.01 -34.24 12.71
N LEU A 54 25.69 -33.15 13.40
CA LEU A 54 26.66 -32.20 13.95
C LEU A 54 26.61 -32.16 15.47
N SER A 55 27.76 -31.88 16.08
CA SER A 55 27.79 -31.54 17.50
C SER A 55 27.02 -30.24 17.73
N LYS A 56 26.06 -30.27 18.65
CA LYS A 56 25.23 -29.13 19.04
C LYS A 56 26.01 -27.97 19.66
N GLN A 57 27.27 -28.22 20.04
CA GLN A 57 28.21 -27.22 20.57
C GLN A 57 29.14 -26.65 19.49
N SER A 58 29.07 -27.12 18.24
CA SER A 58 30.02 -26.73 17.20
C SER A 58 29.62 -25.43 16.49
N ASP A 59 30.61 -24.58 16.18
CA ASP A 59 30.42 -23.40 15.35
C ASP A 59 29.83 -23.75 13.97
N LEU A 60 30.14 -24.94 13.45
CA LEU A 60 29.61 -25.44 12.20
C LEU A 60 28.08 -25.63 12.26
N PHE A 61 27.54 -26.07 13.39
CA PHE A 61 26.09 -26.17 13.60
C PHE A 61 25.44 -24.78 13.55
N LEU A 62 25.99 -23.81 14.27
CA LEU A 62 25.49 -22.43 14.25
C LEU A 62 25.53 -21.82 12.85
N LEU A 63 26.64 -21.99 12.12
CA LEU A 63 26.77 -21.52 10.74
C LEU A 63 25.75 -22.18 9.81
N ALA A 64 25.47 -23.47 9.98
CA ALA A 64 24.48 -24.18 9.18
C ALA A 64 23.05 -23.70 9.45
N ILE A 65 22.69 -23.46 10.71
CA ILE A 65 21.40 -22.86 11.09
C ILE A 65 21.26 -21.45 10.49
N ASN A 66 22.31 -20.64 10.58
CA ASN A 66 22.31 -19.30 9.99
C ASN A 66 22.12 -19.34 8.47
N VAL A 67 22.74 -20.31 7.77
CA VAL A 67 22.52 -20.52 6.33
C VAL A 67 21.04 -20.80 6.04
N ILE A 68 20.38 -21.65 6.82
CA ILE A 68 18.96 -21.96 6.63
C ILE A 68 18.10 -20.71 6.80
N PHE A 69 18.28 -19.99 7.90
CA PHE A 69 17.50 -18.78 8.21
C PHE A 69 17.76 -17.64 7.23
N SER A 70 19.00 -17.44 6.81
CA SER A 70 19.35 -16.49 5.76
C SER A 70 18.66 -16.82 4.43
N ARG A 71 18.48 -18.11 4.11
CA ARG A 71 17.76 -18.55 2.91
C ARG A 71 16.26 -18.33 3.04
N MET A 72 15.66 -18.63 4.20
CA MET A 72 14.26 -18.31 4.48
C MET A 72 13.99 -16.81 4.32
N HIS A 73 14.87 -15.98 4.87
CA HIS A 73 14.79 -14.52 4.72
C HIS A 73 14.82 -14.10 3.25
N LEU A 74 15.83 -14.57 2.52
CA LEU A 74 16.00 -14.23 1.10
C LEU A 74 14.77 -14.63 0.27
N ARG A 75 14.24 -15.83 0.49
CA ARG A 75 13.12 -16.37 -0.28
C ARG A 75 11.80 -15.66 0.04
N GLN A 76 11.55 -15.34 1.31
CA GLN A 76 10.41 -14.52 1.70
C GLN A 76 10.43 -13.17 0.97
N VAL A 77 11.57 -12.46 0.97
CA VAL A 77 11.71 -11.17 0.28
C VAL A 77 11.49 -11.29 -1.23
N GLN A 78 11.95 -12.38 -1.85
CA GLN A 78 11.82 -12.60 -3.29
C GLN A 78 10.39 -12.93 -3.73
N TYR A 79 9.64 -13.69 -2.92
CA TYR A 79 8.37 -14.28 -3.34
C TYR A 79 7.14 -13.62 -2.71
N ARG A 80 7.25 -12.85 -1.62
CA ARG A 80 6.05 -12.32 -0.91
C ARG A 80 5.01 -11.64 -1.81
N ASP A 81 5.44 -10.94 -2.86
CA ASP A 81 4.54 -10.20 -3.75
C ASP A 81 3.75 -11.12 -4.71
N THR A 82 4.20 -12.35 -4.96
CA THR A 82 3.48 -13.31 -5.82
C THR A 82 2.16 -13.76 -5.21
N PHE A 83 2.05 -13.68 -3.88
CA PHE A 83 0.84 -14.02 -3.14
C PHE A 83 -0.19 -12.88 -3.08
N LEU A 84 0.09 -11.71 -3.67
CA LEU A 84 -0.74 -10.50 -3.56
C LEU A 84 -1.50 -10.17 -4.85
N HIS A 85 -1.93 -11.19 -5.60
CA HIS A 85 -2.55 -11.01 -6.92
C HIS A 85 -4.07 -10.79 -6.88
N ASP A 86 -4.74 -11.25 -5.82
CA ASP A 86 -6.19 -11.06 -5.63
C ASP A 86 -6.55 -10.82 -4.16
N PHE A 87 -7.81 -10.47 -3.90
CA PHE A 87 -8.33 -10.19 -2.56
C PHE A 87 -8.14 -11.36 -1.58
N ASP A 88 -8.52 -12.57 -1.98
CA ASP A 88 -8.45 -13.76 -1.12
C ASP A 88 -7.00 -14.16 -0.86
N SER A 89 -6.15 -14.06 -1.87
CA SER A 89 -4.72 -14.35 -1.79
C SER A 89 -4.00 -13.36 -0.88
N CYS A 90 -4.35 -12.06 -0.92
CA CYS A 90 -3.86 -11.09 0.06
C CYS A 90 -4.28 -11.45 1.50
N CYS A 91 -5.54 -11.88 1.68
CA CYS A 91 -6.03 -12.32 2.99
C CYS A 91 -5.25 -13.56 3.48
N ALA A 92 -5.11 -14.56 2.63
CA ALA A 92 -4.41 -15.80 2.95
C ALA A 92 -2.94 -15.54 3.26
N ALA A 93 -2.23 -14.80 2.40
CA ALA A 93 -0.84 -14.42 2.62
C ALA A 93 -0.65 -13.66 3.95
N SER A 94 -1.56 -12.76 4.32
CA SER A 94 -1.45 -12.04 5.58
C SER A 94 -1.55 -12.95 6.81
N ASN A 95 -2.42 -13.97 6.76
CA ASN A 95 -2.54 -14.96 7.82
C ASN A 95 -1.38 -15.96 7.81
N ASP A 96 -0.91 -16.37 6.64
CA ASP A 96 0.24 -17.27 6.52
C ASP A 96 1.50 -16.59 7.06
N PHE A 97 1.76 -15.34 6.68
CA PHE A 97 2.96 -14.63 7.15
C PHE A 97 2.93 -14.34 8.66
N ILE A 98 1.76 -14.05 9.25
CA ILE A 98 1.70 -13.94 10.71
C ILE A 98 1.91 -15.31 11.36
N HIS A 99 1.38 -16.38 10.78
CA HIS A 99 1.60 -17.74 11.27
C HIS A 99 3.07 -18.16 11.16
N MET A 100 3.76 -17.77 10.09
CA MET A 100 5.21 -17.99 9.92
C MET A 100 6.02 -17.25 10.97
N SER A 101 5.57 -16.05 11.38
CA SER A 101 6.18 -15.30 12.50
C SER A 101 6.07 -16.09 13.82
N GLU A 102 4.87 -16.62 14.12
CA GLU A 102 4.61 -17.45 15.31
C GLU A 102 5.39 -18.78 15.27
N GLN A 103 5.41 -19.47 14.13
CA GLN A 103 6.19 -20.70 13.94
C GLN A 103 7.69 -20.47 14.11
N MET A 104 8.21 -19.31 13.71
CA MET A 104 9.61 -18.96 13.92
C MET A 104 9.93 -18.78 15.41
N GLU A 105 9.02 -18.23 16.21
CA GLU A 105 9.18 -18.17 17.68
C GLU A 105 9.24 -19.57 18.31
N GLU A 106 8.38 -20.49 17.85
CA GLU A 106 8.38 -21.89 18.30
C GLU A 106 9.70 -22.60 17.94
N VAL A 107 10.15 -22.47 16.68
CA VAL A 107 11.42 -23.06 16.23
C VAL A 107 12.60 -22.49 17.01
N THR A 108 12.58 -21.20 17.31
CA THR A 108 13.63 -20.55 18.12
C THR A 108 13.67 -21.12 19.53
N SER A 109 12.51 -21.21 20.20
CA SER A 109 12.41 -21.79 21.54
C SER A 109 12.93 -23.23 21.56
N ARG A 110 12.48 -24.05 20.60
CA ARG A 110 12.91 -25.45 20.49
C ARG A 110 14.41 -25.58 20.24
N LEU A 111 14.99 -24.74 19.38
CA LEU A 111 16.43 -24.76 19.12
C LEU A 111 17.25 -24.43 20.37
N LEU A 112 16.81 -23.43 21.15
CA LEU A 112 17.48 -23.04 22.38
C LEU A 112 17.33 -24.08 23.49
N GLU A 113 16.21 -24.79 23.58
CA GLU A 113 15.98 -25.84 24.56
C GLU A 113 16.73 -27.14 24.25
N THR A 114 16.85 -27.49 22.97
CA THR A 114 17.41 -28.80 22.55
C THR A 114 18.91 -28.76 22.27
N SER A 115 19.53 -27.59 22.28
CA SER A 115 20.94 -27.39 21.94
C SER A 115 21.73 -26.90 23.14
N GLU A 116 22.87 -27.54 23.41
CA GLU A 116 23.81 -27.11 24.46
C GLU A 116 24.68 -25.93 23.96
N LEU A 117 24.04 -24.81 23.62
CA LEU A 117 24.73 -23.67 23.02
C LEU A 117 25.45 -22.84 24.10
N SER A 118 26.57 -22.23 23.73
CA SER A 118 27.13 -21.13 24.51
C SER A 118 26.15 -19.93 24.51
N GLU A 119 26.26 -19.05 25.51
CA GLU A 119 25.43 -17.83 25.57
C GLU A 119 25.63 -16.93 24.33
N GLU A 120 26.85 -16.89 23.78
CA GLU A 120 27.14 -16.15 22.54
C GLU A 120 26.39 -16.75 21.34
N SER A 121 26.43 -18.08 21.17
CA SER A 121 25.71 -18.76 20.09
C SER A 121 24.20 -18.68 20.25
N ALA A 122 23.69 -18.79 21.48
CA ALA A 122 22.27 -18.60 21.78
C ALA A 122 21.82 -17.17 21.44
N THR A 123 22.64 -16.16 21.75
CA THR A 123 22.38 -14.77 21.39
C THR A 123 22.35 -14.58 19.88
N ALA A 124 23.31 -15.14 19.15
CA ALA A 124 23.34 -15.06 17.69
C ALA A 124 22.08 -15.69 17.04
N ILE A 125 21.60 -16.84 17.55
CA ILE A 125 20.35 -17.44 17.08
C ILE A 125 19.17 -16.51 17.36
N ARG A 126 19.07 -15.94 18.57
CA ARG A 126 17.98 -15.00 18.91
C ARG A 126 17.97 -13.79 17.99
N GLU A 127 19.13 -13.24 17.64
CA GLU A 127 19.23 -12.09 16.74
C GLU A 127 18.72 -12.43 15.32
N ILE A 128 19.24 -13.51 14.72
CA ILE A 128 18.86 -13.91 13.35
C ILE A 128 17.37 -14.29 13.27
N THR A 129 16.85 -14.98 14.29
CA THR A 129 15.45 -15.38 14.33
C THR A 129 14.52 -14.20 14.59
N ALA A 130 14.93 -13.23 15.43
CA ALA A 130 14.19 -11.98 15.61
C ALA A 130 14.06 -11.19 14.30
N GLU A 131 15.11 -11.17 13.47
CA GLU A 131 15.04 -10.55 12.14
C GLU A 131 13.97 -11.21 11.25
N LEU A 132 13.91 -12.55 11.23
CA LEU A 132 12.89 -13.29 10.50
C LEU A 132 11.47 -13.08 11.04
N ILE A 133 11.30 -13.12 12.36
CA ILE A 133 10.00 -12.87 13.02
C ILE A 133 9.48 -11.48 12.62
N VAL A 134 10.35 -10.46 12.65
CA VAL A 134 10.03 -9.10 12.25
C VAL A 134 9.74 -9.01 10.74
N LEU A 135 10.51 -9.71 9.90
CA LEU A 135 10.26 -9.77 8.46
C LEU A 135 8.85 -10.31 8.16
N TYR A 136 8.53 -11.49 8.69
CA TYR A 136 7.23 -12.13 8.49
C TYR A 136 6.08 -11.28 9.03
N GLY A 137 6.23 -10.71 10.23
CA GLY A 137 5.22 -9.81 10.79
C GLY A 137 4.99 -8.55 9.95
N ASN A 138 6.06 -7.96 9.38
CA ASN A 138 5.95 -6.81 8.48
C ASN A 138 5.30 -7.19 7.14
N ASP A 139 5.64 -8.35 6.59
CA ASP A 139 5.05 -8.85 5.35
C ASP A 139 3.57 -9.19 5.53
N ALA A 140 3.17 -9.71 6.69
CA ALA A 140 1.76 -9.93 7.05
C ALA A 140 0.96 -8.62 7.03
N ILE A 141 1.52 -7.56 7.63
CA ILE A 141 0.92 -6.23 7.62
C ILE A 141 0.83 -5.69 6.19
N TYR A 142 1.90 -5.82 5.41
CA TYR A 142 1.95 -5.36 4.03
C TYR A 142 0.92 -6.09 3.15
N ALA A 143 0.78 -7.41 3.29
CA ALA A 143 -0.24 -8.21 2.60
C ALA A 143 -1.67 -7.76 2.98
N ALA A 144 -1.95 -7.62 4.29
CA ALA A 144 -3.24 -7.15 4.79
C ALA A 144 -3.60 -5.75 4.27
N GLN A 145 -2.61 -4.87 4.13
CA GLN A 145 -2.78 -3.52 3.60
C GLN A 145 -2.95 -3.49 2.07
N SER A 146 -2.44 -4.48 1.36
CA SER A 146 -2.49 -4.55 -0.12
C SER A 146 -3.90 -4.86 -0.64
N VAL A 147 -4.76 -5.42 0.20
CA VAL A 147 -6.21 -5.60 -0.05
C VAL A 147 -6.89 -4.34 -0.59
N HIS A 148 -6.46 -3.15 -0.17
CA HIS A 148 -7.08 -1.90 -0.62
C HIS A 148 -7.09 -1.77 -2.15
N VAL A 149 -6.11 -2.34 -2.86
CA VAL A 149 -6.05 -2.29 -4.33
C VAL A 149 -7.27 -2.96 -4.94
N HIS A 150 -7.64 -4.13 -4.41
CA HIS A 150 -8.77 -4.93 -4.88
C HIS A 150 -10.11 -4.38 -4.43
N VAL A 151 -10.18 -3.78 -3.23
CA VAL A 151 -11.40 -3.08 -2.75
C VAL A 151 -11.70 -1.86 -3.62
N PHE A 152 -10.67 -1.11 -4.02
CA PHE A 152 -10.84 0.11 -4.82
C PHE A 152 -10.97 -0.12 -6.31
N GLU A 153 -10.70 -1.32 -6.81
CA GLU A 153 -10.92 -1.65 -8.21
C GLU A 153 -12.39 -1.49 -8.63
N PRO A 154 -13.39 -2.15 -8.00
CA PRO A 154 -14.79 -1.97 -8.37
C PRO A 154 -15.29 -0.54 -8.10
N ILE A 155 -14.83 0.11 -7.04
CA ILE A 155 -15.15 1.52 -6.75
C ILE A 155 -14.71 2.42 -7.92
N ARG A 156 -13.50 2.20 -8.42
CA ARG A 156 -12.96 3.00 -9.53
C ARG A 156 -13.77 2.82 -10.80
N HIS A 157 -14.19 1.59 -11.10
CA HIS A 157 -15.08 1.32 -12.24
C HIS A 157 -16.47 1.93 -12.08
N ALA A 158 -16.98 1.98 -10.84
CA ALA A 158 -18.34 2.42 -10.57
C ALA A 158 -18.52 3.95 -10.57
N ILE A 159 -17.57 4.71 -10.01
CA ILE A 159 -17.82 6.15 -9.73
C ILE A 159 -16.71 7.11 -10.17
N SER A 160 -15.56 6.62 -10.67
CA SER A 160 -14.39 7.51 -10.86
C SER A 160 -14.55 8.55 -11.96
N ASP A 161 -15.33 8.25 -13.01
CA ASP A 161 -15.61 9.16 -14.12
C ASP A 161 -16.79 10.12 -13.81
N ASP A 162 -17.69 9.72 -12.90
CA ASP A 162 -18.87 10.50 -12.52
C ASP A 162 -18.60 11.48 -11.39
N LEU A 163 -17.64 11.16 -10.50
CA LEU A 163 -17.28 12.00 -9.37
C LEU A 163 -16.69 13.34 -9.85
N PHE A 164 -17.22 14.45 -9.32
CA PHE A 164 -16.97 15.82 -9.80
C PHE A 164 -17.43 16.10 -11.24
N GLY A 165 -18.21 15.19 -11.84
CA GLY A 165 -18.90 15.38 -13.10
C GLY A 165 -20.13 16.29 -12.95
N TRP A 166 -20.75 16.63 -14.08
CA TRP A 166 -21.94 17.48 -14.09
C TRP A 166 -23.14 16.82 -13.36
N GLU A 167 -23.31 15.50 -13.47
CA GLU A 167 -24.38 14.80 -12.74
C GLU A 167 -24.15 14.81 -11.23
N TRP A 168 -22.90 14.56 -10.81
CA TRP A 168 -22.48 14.71 -9.42
C TRP A 168 -22.66 16.13 -8.90
N GLU A 169 -22.63 17.16 -9.74
CA GLU A 169 -22.79 18.55 -9.30
C GLU A 169 -24.25 19.01 -9.33
N ASP A 170 -25.04 18.56 -10.31
CA ASP A 170 -26.39 19.06 -10.50
C ASP A 170 -27.48 18.11 -10.00
N LYS A 171 -27.39 16.82 -10.35
CA LYS A 171 -28.48 15.84 -10.18
C LYS A 171 -28.44 15.06 -8.86
N LEU A 172 -27.26 14.66 -8.40
CA LEU A 172 -27.08 13.80 -7.22
C LEU A 172 -27.20 14.57 -5.89
N THR A 173 -28.29 14.40 -5.13
CA THR A 173 -28.61 15.29 -3.99
C THR A 173 -28.30 14.69 -2.62
N ARG A 174 -27.89 13.43 -2.56
CA ARG A 174 -27.75 12.65 -1.33
C ARG A 174 -26.40 11.97 -1.23
N ASN A 175 -25.35 12.59 -1.78
CA ASN A 175 -23.98 12.09 -1.72
C ASN A 175 -23.87 10.65 -2.26
N GLU A 176 -24.64 10.34 -3.32
CA GLU A 176 -24.86 8.99 -3.82
C GLU A 176 -23.54 8.30 -4.20
N LEU A 177 -22.57 9.04 -4.75
CA LEU A 177 -21.26 8.48 -5.13
C LEU A 177 -20.38 8.20 -3.90
N ALA A 178 -20.40 9.07 -2.88
CA ALA A 178 -19.72 8.79 -1.61
C ALA A 178 -20.36 7.61 -0.88
N LEU A 179 -21.70 7.48 -0.94
CA LEU A 179 -22.42 6.33 -0.43
C LEU A 179 -22.05 5.04 -1.17
N THR A 180 -21.88 5.07 -2.50
CA THR A 180 -21.38 3.92 -3.26
C THR A 180 -19.98 3.52 -2.80
N LEU A 181 -19.06 4.48 -2.59
CA LEU A 181 -17.73 4.21 -2.06
C LEU A 181 -17.80 3.49 -0.71
N VAL A 182 -18.50 4.07 0.28
CA VAL A 182 -18.53 3.48 1.64
C VAL A 182 -19.26 2.15 1.67
N ARG A 183 -20.32 1.96 0.86
CA ARG A 183 -21.03 0.68 0.76
C ARG A 183 -20.16 -0.42 0.20
N THR A 184 -19.43 -0.14 -0.88
CA THR A 184 -18.50 -1.13 -1.42
C THR A 184 -17.41 -1.46 -0.42
N VAL A 185 -16.87 -0.47 0.32
CA VAL A 185 -15.91 -0.75 1.40
C VAL A 185 -16.56 -1.61 2.50
N ASP A 186 -17.81 -1.35 2.88
CA ASP A 186 -18.54 -2.11 3.92
C ASP A 186 -18.82 -3.57 3.49
N ASP A 187 -19.17 -3.77 2.22
CA ASP A 187 -19.36 -5.09 1.63
C ASP A 187 -18.08 -5.94 1.77
N PHE A 188 -16.93 -5.38 1.38
CA PHE A 188 -15.63 -6.04 1.56
C PHE A 188 -15.23 -6.19 3.04
N MET A 189 -15.54 -5.21 3.88
CA MET A 189 -15.25 -5.30 5.32
C MET A 189 -15.97 -6.45 6.00
N SER A 190 -17.17 -6.80 5.55
CA SER A 190 -17.90 -7.97 6.03
C SER A 190 -17.16 -9.27 5.76
N ASP A 191 -16.44 -9.37 4.65
CA ASP A 191 -15.63 -10.55 4.33
C ASP A 191 -14.25 -10.50 4.99
N LEU A 192 -13.62 -9.32 5.10
CA LEU A 192 -12.36 -9.15 5.83
C LEU A 192 -12.48 -9.57 7.29
N LYS A 193 -13.60 -9.23 7.96
CA LYS A 193 -13.89 -9.65 9.33
C LYS A 193 -13.96 -11.17 9.50
N LYS A 194 -14.31 -11.91 8.43
CA LYS A 194 -14.34 -13.38 8.45
C LYS A 194 -12.96 -13.95 8.16
N CYS A 195 -12.24 -13.32 7.22
CA CYS A 195 -11.01 -13.86 6.69
C CYS A 195 -9.76 -13.54 7.53
N MET A 196 -9.80 -12.51 8.39
CA MET A 196 -8.66 -12.02 9.15
C MET A 196 -8.97 -11.83 10.64
N GLY A 197 -7.94 -11.96 11.48
CA GLY A 197 -8.02 -11.56 12.89
C GLY A 197 -7.97 -10.04 13.10
N ASP A 198 -8.43 -9.56 14.26
CA ASP A 198 -8.58 -8.13 14.59
C ASP A 198 -7.31 -7.29 14.36
N PHE A 199 -6.14 -7.85 14.64
CA PHE A 199 -4.87 -7.18 14.42
C PHE A 199 -4.66 -6.83 12.94
N LEU A 200 -4.80 -7.81 12.05
CA LEU A 200 -4.63 -7.62 10.61
C LEU A 200 -5.78 -6.80 10.03
N LEU A 201 -7.00 -6.99 10.52
CA LEU A 201 -8.16 -6.19 10.14
C LEU A 201 -7.94 -4.69 10.40
N LYS A 202 -7.38 -4.34 11.56
CA LYS A 202 -6.99 -2.96 11.86
C LYS A 202 -5.95 -2.44 10.87
N LYS A 203 -4.97 -3.27 10.47
CA LYS A 203 -3.94 -2.87 9.50
C LYS A 203 -4.54 -2.63 8.12
N THR A 204 -5.51 -3.44 7.70
CA THR A 204 -6.28 -3.17 6.48
C THR A 204 -7.03 -1.84 6.57
N LEU A 205 -7.67 -1.53 7.70
CA LEU A 205 -8.30 -0.21 7.93
C LEU A 205 -7.29 0.95 7.87
N ASP A 206 -6.09 0.77 8.44
CA ASP A 206 -4.98 1.75 8.33
C ASP A 206 -4.61 2.05 6.86
N ALA A 207 -4.95 1.17 5.89
CA ALA A 207 -4.79 1.38 4.44
C ALA A 207 -6.07 1.85 3.72
N LEU A 208 -7.25 1.36 4.11
CA LEU A 208 -8.52 1.72 3.47
C LEU A 208 -8.90 3.19 3.70
N ILE A 209 -8.57 3.76 4.87
CA ILE A 209 -8.80 5.17 5.19
C ILE A 209 -8.03 6.09 4.21
N PRO A 210 -6.68 6.02 4.12
CA PRO A 210 -5.95 6.82 3.15
C PRO A 210 -6.29 6.47 1.69
N ALA A 211 -6.63 5.22 1.37
CA ALA A 211 -7.07 4.87 0.02
C ALA A 211 -8.35 5.62 -0.38
N SER A 212 -9.30 5.78 0.54
CA SER A 212 -10.55 6.51 0.32
C SER A 212 -10.31 7.99 0.06
N THR A 213 -9.48 8.62 0.89
CA THR A 213 -9.13 10.04 0.72
C THR A 213 -8.33 10.28 -0.56
N MET A 214 -7.38 9.40 -0.87
CA MET A 214 -6.57 9.50 -2.09
C MET A 214 -7.38 9.24 -3.36
N PHE A 215 -8.32 8.30 -3.35
CA PHE A 215 -9.24 8.07 -4.46
C PHE A 215 -10.04 9.34 -4.77
N TYR A 216 -10.65 9.92 -3.73
CA TYR A 216 -11.45 11.14 -3.84
C TYR A 216 -10.62 12.31 -4.39
N LEU A 217 -9.43 12.55 -3.84
CA LEU A 217 -8.51 13.58 -4.35
C LEU A 217 -8.07 13.31 -5.78
N ARG A 218 -7.79 12.06 -6.15
CA ARG A 218 -7.36 11.71 -7.50
C ARG A 218 -8.43 12.07 -8.54
N CYS A 219 -9.70 11.81 -8.25
CA CYS A 219 -10.81 12.21 -9.11
C CYS A 219 -10.90 13.74 -9.26
N LEU A 220 -10.74 14.49 -8.15
CA LEU A 220 -10.74 15.95 -8.18
C LEU A 220 -9.59 16.51 -9.03
N LEU A 221 -8.37 15.98 -8.82
CA LEU A 221 -7.19 16.40 -9.57
C LEU A 221 -7.27 16.01 -11.04
N ARG A 222 -7.93 14.91 -11.38
CA ARG A 222 -8.21 14.55 -12.78
C ARG A 222 -9.08 15.62 -13.44
N LYS A 223 -10.14 16.10 -12.78
CA LYS A 223 -10.93 17.25 -13.29
C LYS A 223 -10.07 18.50 -13.47
N ALA A 224 -9.25 18.84 -12.48
CA ALA A 224 -8.34 19.98 -12.57
C ALA A 224 -7.33 19.86 -13.74
N THR A 225 -6.85 18.64 -14.00
CA THR A 225 -5.94 18.36 -15.11
C THR A 225 -6.64 18.50 -16.46
N ILE A 226 -7.86 17.98 -16.63
CA ILE A 226 -8.61 18.12 -17.88
C ILE A 226 -8.89 19.61 -18.19
N LYS A 227 -9.15 20.43 -17.15
CA LYS A 227 -9.30 21.89 -17.31
C LYS A 227 -8.06 22.52 -17.95
N ARG A 228 -6.84 22.12 -17.54
CA ARG A 228 -5.58 22.65 -18.09
C ARG A 228 -5.51 22.53 -19.61
N HIS A 229 -6.06 21.44 -20.16
CA HIS A 229 -6.07 21.17 -21.61
C HIS A 229 -7.25 21.80 -22.34
N ASN A 230 -8.45 21.77 -21.75
CA ASN A 230 -9.69 22.10 -22.49
C ASN A 230 -10.33 23.44 -22.10
N ARG A 231 -9.71 24.24 -21.23
CA ARG A 231 -10.13 25.60 -20.78
C ARG A 231 -11.55 25.77 -20.23
N VAL A 232 -12.42 24.75 -20.24
CA VAL A 232 -13.87 24.90 -20.02
C VAL A 232 -14.40 24.18 -18.77
N ILE A 233 -13.65 23.29 -18.13
CA ILE A 233 -14.18 22.46 -17.02
C ILE A 233 -13.89 23.07 -15.64
N HIS A 234 -14.64 24.11 -15.28
CA HIS A 234 -14.80 24.56 -13.88
C HIS A 234 -16.11 24.00 -13.31
N PHE A 235 -16.36 24.15 -12.01
CA PHE A 235 -17.69 23.87 -11.46
C PHE A 235 -18.71 24.87 -12.01
N PHE A 236 -19.91 24.40 -12.30
CA PHE A 236 -20.98 25.25 -12.83
C PHE A 236 -21.55 26.18 -11.76
N ASN A 237 -21.66 25.66 -10.53
CA ASN A 237 -22.07 26.34 -9.32
C ASN A 237 -21.11 25.93 -8.19
N ASN A 238 -20.17 26.83 -7.89
CA ASN A 238 -19.15 26.64 -6.88
C ASN A 238 -19.72 26.35 -5.49
N GLU A 239 -20.75 27.08 -5.05
CA GLU A 239 -21.36 26.89 -3.72
C GLU A 239 -21.97 25.51 -3.59
N LYS A 240 -22.68 25.06 -4.64
CA LYS A 240 -23.28 23.72 -4.69
C LYS A 240 -22.21 22.63 -4.69
N ALA A 241 -21.16 22.79 -5.51
CA ALA A 241 -20.05 21.85 -5.56
C ALA A 241 -19.32 21.75 -4.20
N LEU A 242 -19.02 22.89 -3.57
CA LEU A 242 -18.39 22.94 -2.24
C LEU A 242 -19.28 22.32 -1.15
N GLY A 243 -20.59 22.56 -1.19
CA GLY A 243 -21.55 21.92 -0.29
C GLY A 243 -21.59 20.40 -0.46
N ARG A 244 -21.59 19.91 -1.72
CA ARG A 244 -21.52 18.47 -2.01
C ARG A 244 -20.22 17.85 -1.55
N MET A 245 -19.09 18.51 -1.80
CA MET A 245 -17.79 18.05 -1.32
C MET A 245 -17.75 17.89 0.19
N GLN A 246 -18.32 18.83 0.94
CA GLN A 246 -18.40 18.73 2.40
C GLN A 246 -19.24 17.52 2.82
N GLY A 247 -20.42 17.33 2.21
CA GLY A 247 -21.26 16.16 2.50
C GLY A 247 -20.61 14.82 2.14
N ASP A 248 -19.85 14.75 1.03
CA ASP A 248 -19.11 13.54 0.65
C ASP A 248 -18.01 13.23 1.68
N ILE A 249 -17.27 14.25 2.14
CA ILE A 249 -16.23 14.12 3.18
C ILE A 249 -16.84 13.63 4.49
N GLU A 250 -17.95 14.22 4.93
CA GLU A 250 -18.67 13.83 6.15
C GLU A 250 -19.17 12.38 6.06
N THR A 251 -19.83 12.02 4.95
CA THR A 251 -20.35 10.67 4.71
C THR A 251 -19.24 9.62 4.81
N MET A 252 -18.10 9.87 4.16
CA MET A 252 -16.96 8.95 4.20
C MET A 252 -16.33 8.89 5.60
N GLN A 253 -16.19 10.03 6.28
CA GLN A 253 -15.60 10.09 7.62
C GLN A 253 -16.47 9.39 8.67
N GLU A 254 -17.78 9.63 8.66
CA GLU A 254 -18.73 9.01 9.60
C GLU A 254 -18.71 7.49 9.51
N TYR A 255 -18.57 6.93 8.30
CA TYR A 255 -18.40 5.50 8.11
C TYR A 255 -17.16 4.97 8.84
N PHE A 256 -15.99 5.62 8.68
CA PHE A 256 -14.77 5.18 9.38
C PHE A 256 -14.80 5.46 10.88
N ASP A 257 -15.47 6.53 11.31
CA ASP A 257 -15.64 6.85 12.74
C ASP A 257 -16.45 5.76 13.47
N SER A 258 -17.33 5.03 12.76
CA SER A 258 -18.07 3.89 13.33
C SER A 258 -17.16 2.77 13.84
N PHE A 259 -15.93 2.64 13.32
CA PHE A 259 -14.95 1.64 13.75
C PHE A 259 -14.19 2.04 15.02
N LEU A 260 -14.32 3.29 15.50
CA LEU A 260 -13.55 3.78 16.66
C LEU A 260 -13.88 3.05 17.96
N TYR A 261 -15.08 2.47 18.07
CA TYR A 261 -15.43 1.65 19.22
C TYR A 261 -14.55 0.40 19.31
N ALA A 262 -14.34 -0.30 18.19
CA ALA A 262 -13.52 -1.51 18.13
C ALA A 262 -12.02 -1.20 17.99
N PHE A 263 -11.67 -0.12 17.29
CA PHE A 263 -10.30 0.26 16.99
C PHE A 263 -10.00 1.74 17.31
N PRO A 264 -9.97 2.15 18.59
CA PRO A 264 -9.74 3.54 18.99
C PRO A 264 -8.48 4.20 18.38
N PRO A 265 -7.35 3.50 18.17
CA PRO A 265 -6.17 4.11 17.56
C PRO A 265 -6.37 4.63 16.13
N LEU A 266 -7.44 4.20 15.42
CA LEU A 266 -7.75 4.70 14.08
C LEU A 266 -8.08 6.18 14.06
N LYS A 267 -8.53 6.77 15.18
CA LYS A 267 -8.90 8.20 15.26
C LYS A 267 -7.81 9.11 14.72
N ARG A 268 -6.55 8.83 15.07
CA ARG A 268 -5.40 9.62 14.59
C ARG A 268 -5.24 9.54 13.06
N VAL A 269 -5.50 8.38 12.47
CA VAL A 269 -5.41 8.16 11.01
C VAL A 269 -6.57 8.86 10.32
N ILE A 270 -7.80 8.70 10.81
CA ILE A 270 -8.99 9.36 10.28
C ILE A 270 -8.82 10.88 10.33
N ASP A 271 -8.48 11.45 11.48
CA ASP A 271 -8.31 12.89 11.66
C ASP A 271 -7.21 13.45 10.72
N ALA A 272 -6.12 12.70 10.53
CA ALA A 272 -5.03 13.10 9.64
C ALA A 272 -5.44 13.08 8.17
N GLU A 273 -6.03 11.99 7.70
CA GLU A 273 -6.37 11.78 6.29
C GLU A 273 -7.56 12.65 5.84
N PHE A 274 -8.64 12.70 6.64
CA PHE A 274 -9.77 13.57 6.35
C PHE A 274 -9.45 15.04 6.58
N GLY A 275 -8.48 15.35 7.45
CA GLY A 275 -7.90 16.69 7.58
C GLY A 275 -7.31 17.22 6.27
N ILE A 276 -6.74 16.34 5.43
CA ILE A 276 -6.25 16.72 4.09
C ILE A 276 -7.40 17.09 3.17
N LEU A 277 -8.49 16.30 3.15
CA LEU A 277 -9.67 16.60 2.33
C LEU A 277 -10.31 17.93 2.74
N ARG A 278 -10.43 18.18 4.05
CA ARG A 278 -10.94 19.45 4.60
C ARG A 278 -10.04 20.62 4.23
N ALA A 279 -8.72 20.46 4.27
CA ALA A 279 -7.80 21.50 3.82
C ALA A 279 -7.97 21.81 2.32
N VAL A 280 -8.13 20.79 1.48
CA VAL A 280 -8.41 20.98 0.04
C VAL A 280 -9.73 21.72 -0.18
N HIS A 281 -10.77 21.33 0.54
CA HIS A 281 -12.08 22.00 0.52
C HIS A 281 -11.96 23.48 0.93
N GLU A 282 -11.30 23.78 2.04
CA GLU A 282 -11.14 25.15 2.53
C GLU A 282 -10.29 26.02 1.59
N ILE A 283 -9.30 25.47 0.89
CA ILE A 283 -8.58 26.19 -0.18
C ILE A 283 -9.53 26.60 -1.30
N MET A 284 -10.41 25.69 -1.72
CA MET A 284 -11.38 25.93 -2.78
C MET A 284 -12.48 26.90 -2.35
N LYS A 285 -12.91 26.83 -1.09
CA LYS A 285 -13.86 27.78 -0.50
C LYS A 285 -13.27 29.19 -0.39
N ALA A 286 -12.02 29.32 0.06
CA ALA A 286 -11.30 30.59 0.05
C ALA A 286 -11.17 31.18 -1.37
N ALA A 287 -11.06 30.32 -2.39
CA ALA A 287 -11.11 30.75 -3.79
C ALA A 287 -12.49 31.30 -4.19
N ASN A 288 -13.58 30.63 -3.80
CA ASN A 288 -14.95 31.10 -4.05
C ASN A 288 -15.21 32.46 -3.40
N ASP A 289 -14.74 32.64 -2.16
CA ASP A 289 -14.94 33.85 -1.37
C ASP A 289 -13.93 34.96 -1.74
N ASN A 290 -13.05 34.71 -2.70
CA ASN A 290 -11.98 35.62 -3.13
C ASN A 290 -11.00 36.03 -2.01
N SER A 291 -10.87 35.19 -0.97
CA SER A 291 -10.09 35.46 0.24
C SER A 291 -8.79 34.64 0.30
N CYS A 292 -7.72 35.14 -0.32
CA CYS A 292 -6.42 34.44 -0.30
C CYS A 292 -5.83 34.28 1.13
N GLY A 293 -6.20 35.17 2.07
CA GLY A 293 -5.71 35.11 3.44
C GLY A 293 -6.17 33.85 4.17
N ASP A 294 -7.43 33.48 3.99
CA ASP A 294 -8.05 32.34 4.66
C ASP A 294 -7.50 31.00 4.13
N ALA A 295 -6.91 30.99 2.94
CA ALA A 295 -6.26 29.82 2.37
C ALA A 295 -4.90 29.50 3.01
N PHE A 296 -4.30 30.39 3.81
CA PHE A 296 -2.93 30.19 4.32
C PHE A 296 -2.77 28.93 5.18
N ASP A 297 -3.61 28.76 6.20
CA ASP A 297 -3.51 27.63 7.13
C ASP A 297 -3.82 26.29 6.46
N PRO A 298 -4.86 26.17 5.61
CA PRO A 298 -5.08 24.98 4.78
C PRO A 298 -3.90 24.64 3.86
N ILE A 299 -3.28 25.63 3.19
CA ILE A 299 -2.10 25.42 2.36
C ILE A 299 -0.93 24.93 3.20
N LEU A 300 -0.75 25.47 4.40
CA LEU A 300 0.30 25.05 5.31
C LEU A 300 0.10 23.60 5.78
N LEU A 301 -1.12 23.20 6.11
CA LEU A 301 -1.45 21.82 6.48
C LEU A 301 -1.12 20.85 5.34
N LEU A 302 -1.55 21.18 4.13
CA LEU A 302 -1.27 20.42 2.92
C LEU A 302 0.24 20.33 2.64
N HIS A 303 0.96 21.44 2.79
CA HIS A 303 2.41 21.49 2.59
C HIS A 303 3.17 20.57 3.55
N LYS A 304 2.75 20.47 4.81
CA LYS A 304 3.36 19.56 5.80
C LYS A 304 3.28 18.09 5.40
N GLN A 305 2.31 17.72 4.57
CA GLN A 305 2.18 16.36 4.04
C GLN A 305 2.98 16.14 2.76
N LEU A 306 3.06 17.16 1.91
CA LEU A 306 3.76 17.07 0.62
C LEU A 306 5.27 17.22 0.75
N LEU A 307 5.72 18.08 1.66
CA LEU A 307 7.11 18.48 1.85
C LEU A 307 7.82 18.90 0.55
N ASP A 308 7.05 19.35 -0.43
CA ASP A 308 7.54 19.82 -1.72
C ASP A 308 6.78 21.08 -2.12
N VAL A 309 7.52 22.19 -2.14
CA VAL A 309 7.00 23.52 -2.40
C VAL A 309 6.49 23.65 -3.84
N SER A 310 7.14 22.99 -4.80
CA SER A 310 6.73 23.02 -6.22
C SER A 310 5.40 22.29 -6.40
N ILE A 311 5.30 21.09 -5.82
CA ILE A 311 4.07 20.27 -5.87
C ILE A 311 2.93 20.99 -5.16
N THR A 312 3.19 21.54 -3.97
CA THR A 312 2.18 22.30 -3.21
C THR A 312 1.67 23.49 -4.02
N ASN A 313 2.57 24.28 -4.61
CA ASN A 313 2.22 25.44 -5.43
C ASN A 313 1.33 25.05 -6.63
N GLN A 314 1.72 23.99 -7.36
CA GLN A 314 0.95 23.54 -8.51
C GLN A 314 -0.44 23.05 -8.11
N LEU A 315 -0.53 22.24 -7.05
CA LEU A 315 -1.78 21.73 -6.53
C LEU A 315 -2.74 22.85 -6.14
N VAL A 316 -2.26 23.86 -5.41
CA VAL A 316 -3.10 25.00 -4.98
C VAL A 316 -3.62 25.79 -6.19
N ILE A 317 -2.80 26.00 -7.21
CA ILE A 317 -3.22 26.66 -8.46
C ILE A 317 -4.30 25.85 -9.17
N ASP A 318 -4.12 24.54 -9.26
CA ASP A 318 -5.06 23.64 -9.93
C ASP A 318 -6.43 23.64 -9.21
N LEU A 319 -6.43 23.56 -7.87
CA LEU A 319 -7.64 23.61 -7.05
C LEU A 319 -8.36 24.95 -7.15
N TRP A 320 -7.62 26.06 -7.01
CA TRP A 320 -8.20 27.39 -7.13
C TRP A 320 -8.80 27.62 -8.51
N GLY A 321 -8.12 27.14 -9.54
CA GLY A 321 -8.56 27.24 -10.91
C GLY A 321 -9.88 26.52 -11.19
N LEU A 322 -10.25 25.49 -10.43
CA LEU A 322 -11.55 24.82 -10.58
C LEU A 322 -12.73 25.69 -10.15
N VAL A 323 -12.48 26.67 -9.28
CA VAL A 323 -13.50 27.52 -8.64
C VAL A 323 -13.48 28.93 -9.19
N ASP A 324 -12.31 29.56 -9.20
CA ASP A 324 -12.13 30.94 -9.63
C ASP A 324 -10.95 31.10 -10.61
N PRO A 325 -11.15 30.72 -11.88
CA PRO A 325 -10.10 30.84 -12.89
C PRO A 325 -9.72 32.28 -13.21
N LYS A 326 -10.54 33.28 -12.86
CA LYS A 326 -10.32 34.68 -13.26
C LYS A 326 -9.30 35.39 -12.36
N ASN A 327 -9.20 35.00 -11.09
CA ASN A 327 -8.28 35.61 -10.14
C ASN A 327 -7.00 34.79 -9.86
N GLU A 328 -6.62 33.90 -10.78
CA GLU A 328 -5.40 33.08 -10.65
C GLU A 328 -4.13 33.93 -10.44
N GLU A 329 -4.06 35.12 -11.06
CA GLU A 329 -2.91 36.04 -10.87
C GLU A 329 -2.84 36.62 -9.45
N LYS A 330 -3.99 36.84 -8.80
CA LYS A 330 -4.06 37.27 -7.40
C LYS A 330 -3.50 36.16 -6.50
N LEU A 331 -3.89 34.91 -6.77
CA LEU A 331 -3.35 33.73 -6.08
C LEU A 331 -1.84 33.62 -6.29
N LYS A 332 -1.34 33.70 -7.53
CA LYS A 332 0.11 33.57 -7.81
C LYS A 332 0.94 34.61 -7.04
N LYS A 333 0.45 35.84 -6.91
CA LYS A 333 1.08 36.87 -6.09
C LYS A 333 1.09 36.49 -4.61
N PHE A 334 -0.02 36.00 -4.08
CA PHE A 334 -0.10 35.51 -2.70
C PHE A 334 0.84 34.33 -2.45
N LEU A 335 0.85 33.33 -3.34
CA LEU A 335 1.74 32.18 -3.27
C LEU A 335 3.21 32.62 -3.21
N LYS A 336 3.64 33.54 -4.09
CA LYS A 336 5.00 34.11 -4.05
C LYS A 336 5.38 34.70 -2.68
N LEU A 337 4.44 35.27 -1.94
CA LEU A 337 4.68 35.82 -0.60
C LEU A 337 4.82 34.73 0.48
N ILE A 338 4.08 33.61 0.35
CA ILE A 338 4.09 32.54 1.36
C ILE A 338 5.10 31.43 1.07
N MET A 339 5.53 31.24 -0.19
CA MET A 339 6.52 30.24 -0.58
C MET A 339 7.82 30.29 0.26
N PRO A 340 8.40 31.45 0.59
CA PRO A 340 9.58 31.52 1.46
C PRO A 340 9.31 30.99 2.88
N LYS A 341 8.09 31.15 3.39
CA LYS A 341 7.69 30.61 4.70
C LYS A 341 7.56 29.09 4.64
N LEU A 342 6.95 28.56 3.58
CA LEU A 342 6.82 27.11 3.36
C LEU A 342 8.19 26.43 3.25
N ARG A 343 9.13 27.02 2.51
CA ARG A 343 10.51 26.51 2.39
C ARG A 343 11.24 26.36 3.72
N LYS A 344 10.95 27.19 4.72
CA LYS A 344 11.55 27.08 6.06
C LYS A 344 11.04 25.88 6.85
N ILE A 345 9.90 25.33 6.45
CA ILE A 345 9.20 24.22 7.11
C ILE A 345 9.53 22.89 6.43
N THR A 346 9.95 22.93 5.16
CA THR A 346 10.45 21.76 4.45
C THR A 346 11.78 21.31 5.09
N PRO A 347 11.87 20.10 5.67
CA PRO A 347 13.12 19.60 6.21
C PRO A 347 14.15 19.46 5.07
N GLN A 348 15.38 19.92 5.31
CA GLN A 348 16.51 19.59 4.45
C GLN A 348 16.70 18.07 4.55
N PRO A 349 16.77 17.33 3.44
CA PRO A 349 16.97 15.88 3.51
C PRO A 349 18.29 15.61 4.22
N THR A 350 18.22 14.98 5.39
CA THR A 350 19.38 14.33 6.01
C THR A 350 19.44 12.89 5.51
N ASP A 351 20.65 12.38 5.29
CA ASP A 351 20.88 11.05 4.70
C ASP A 351 20.26 9.89 5.51
N ASP A 352 19.95 10.12 6.79
CA ASP A 352 19.38 9.11 7.69
C ASP A 352 17.86 8.99 7.58
N VAL A 353 17.16 10.10 7.30
CA VAL A 353 15.69 10.09 7.08
C VAL A 353 15.36 9.49 5.70
N ALA A 354 16.21 9.75 4.70
CA ALA A 354 16.08 9.15 3.37
C ALA A 354 16.23 7.62 3.41
N ARG A 355 17.24 7.11 4.13
CA ARG A 355 17.47 5.65 4.29
C ARG A 355 16.36 4.94 5.06
N SER A 356 15.78 5.57 6.09
CA SER A 356 14.64 5.01 6.84
C SER A 356 13.36 4.88 6.00
N LEU A 357 13.16 5.76 5.01
CA LEU A 357 12.01 5.77 4.11
C LEU A 357 12.13 4.80 2.93
N GLU A 358 13.34 4.35 2.59
CA GLU A 358 13.61 3.40 1.50
C GLU A 358 13.41 1.94 1.92
N ASN A 359 13.67 1.61 3.20
CA ASN A 359 13.65 0.22 3.69
C ASN A 359 12.28 -0.30 4.15
N ARG A 360 11.21 0.52 4.14
CA ARG A 360 9.85 0.05 4.46
C ARG A 360 9.14 -0.42 3.20
N PRO A 361 8.46 -1.59 3.21
CA PRO A 361 7.53 -1.97 2.14
C PRO A 361 6.56 -0.80 1.91
N LYS A 362 6.56 -0.25 0.70
CA LYS A 362 5.73 0.90 0.33
C LYS A 362 4.44 0.39 -0.24
N ILE A 363 3.34 0.55 0.48
CA ILE A 363 2.00 0.30 -0.05
C ILE A 363 1.75 1.34 -1.14
N LEU A 364 1.67 0.88 -2.39
CA LEU A 364 1.55 1.76 -3.54
C LEU A 364 0.24 2.55 -3.50
N GLY A 365 0.29 3.84 -3.80
CA GLY A 365 -0.91 4.65 -4.04
C GLY A 365 -1.57 5.25 -2.80
N LEU A 366 -1.03 5.04 -1.60
CA LEU A 366 -1.54 5.64 -0.36
C LEU A 366 -0.89 6.99 -0.01
N ARG A 367 0.19 7.39 -0.71
CA ARG A 367 0.89 8.65 -0.43
C ARG A 367 0.46 9.77 -1.36
N LEU A 368 -0.01 10.88 -0.79
CA LEU A 368 -0.47 12.06 -1.53
C LEU A 368 0.57 12.61 -2.52
N ASN A 369 1.84 12.68 -2.12
CA ASN A 369 2.90 13.18 -2.98
C ASN A 369 3.13 12.28 -4.21
N GLU A 370 2.99 10.96 -4.06
CA GLU A 370 3.07 10.00 -5.18
C GLU A 370 1.86 10.13 -6.10
N VAL A 371 0.66 10.29 -5.54
CA VAL A 371 -0.57 10.50 -6.33
C VAL A 371 -0.46 11.76 -7.18
N ILE A 372 -0.05 12.89 -6.60
CA ILE A 372 0.09 14.15 -7.36
C ILE A 372 1.19 14.04 -8.42
N LYS A 373 2.34 13.43 -8.08
CA LYS A 373 3.40 13.18 -9.07
C LYS A 373 2.91 12.29 -10.22
N ARG A 374 2.08 11.27 -9.93
CA ARG A 374 1.50 10.38 -10.94
C ARG A 374 0.52 11.13 -11.84
N VAL A 375 -0.44 11.85 -11.28
CA VAL A 375 -1.40 12.67 -12.03
C VAL A 375 -0.67 13.71 -12.91
N ALA A 376 0.34 14.38 -12.36
CA ALA A 376 1.18 15.32 -13.10
C ALA A 376 2.10 14.65 -14.15
N SER A 377 2.38 13.35 -14.04
CA SER A 377 3.19 12.60 -15.01
C SER A 377 2.35 11.95 -16.12
N ASP A 378 1.10 11.58 -15.83
CA ASP A 378 0.12 11.15 -16.82
C ASP A 378 -0.26 12.32 -17.74
N ASP A 379 -0.15 13.56 -17.24
CA ASP A 379 -0.20 14.83 -18.00
C ASP A 379 0.84 14.94 -19.14
N ARG A 380 1.91 14.11 -19.12
CA ARG A 380 2.96 14.07 -20.16
C ARG A 380 2.79 12.94 -21.18
N GLY A 381 1.69 12.18 -21.14
CA GLY A 381 1.36 11.16 -22.15
C GLY A 381 2.27 9.92 -22.21
N ILE A 382 3.22 9.77 -21.28
CA ILE A 382 4.26 8.72 -21.31
C ILE A 382 4.05 7.65 -20.21
N GLY A 383 3.08 7.83 -19.33
CA GLY A 383 3.10 7.18 -18.01
C GLY A 383 2.78 5.69 -17.97
N TRP A 384 1.64 5.24 -18.50
CA TRP A 384 1.10 3.95 -18.08
C TRP A 384 1.58 2.77 -18.94
N ARG A 385 1.71 2.93 -20.27
CA ARG A 385 2.16 1.86 -21.18
C ARG A 385 3.67 1.58 -21.11
N GLN A 386 4.45 2.56 -20.66
CA GLN A 386 5.91 2.46 -20.57
C GLN A 386 6.32 2.00 -19.17
N ARG A 387 5.55 2.37 -18.13
CA ARG A 387 5.68 1.76 -16.79
C ARG A 387 5.11 0.36 -16.69
N MET A 388 3.97 0.03 -17.31
CA MET A 388 3.51 -1.37 -17.36
C MET A 388 4.56 -2.30 -17.98
N ARG A 389 5.29 -1.84 -19.00
CA ARG A 389 6.41 -2.62 -19.56
C ARG A 389 7.59 -2.73 -18.60
N HIS A 390 7.91 -1.67 -17.87
CA HIS A 390 8.98 -1.67 -16.87
C HIS A 390 8.62 -2.52 -15.63
N ASP A 391 7.39 -2.45 -15.16
CA ASP A 391 6.88 -3.18 -13.99
C ASP A 391 6.74 -4.66 -14.33
N VAL A 392 6.27 -5.02 -15.54
CA VAL A 392 6.28 -6.40 -16.04
C VAL A 392 7.71 -6.91 -16.25
N GLN A 393 8.64 -6.09 -16.78
CA GLN A 393 10.05 -6.50 -16.92
C GLN A 393 10.76 -6.70 -15.57
N ASN A 394 10.40 -5.91 -14.56
CA ASN A 394 10.91 -6.07 -13.20
C ASN A 394 10.30 -7.28 -12.49
N MET A 395 9.01 -7.56 -12.71
CA MET A 395 8.33 -8.76 -12.18
C MET A 395 8.84 -10.06 -12.82
N CYS A 396 9.26 -10.01 -14.09
CA CYS A 396 9.82 -11.18 -14.77
C CYS A 396 11.31 -11.45 -14.47
N GLY A 397 11.96 -10.70 -13.57
CA GLY A 397 13.30 -11.03 -13.07
C GLY A 397 14.39 -11.20 -14.15
N VAL A 398 14.24 -10.60 -15.34
CA VAL A 398 15.25 -10.76 -16.40
C VAL A 398 16.37 -9.74 -16.20
N HIS A 399 17.34 -10.10 -15.35
CA HIS A 399 18.70 -9.58 -15.44
C HIS A 399 19.61 -10.72 -15.87
N GLY A 400 19.93 -10.71 -17.17
CA GLY A 400 21.00 -11.43 -17.88
C GLY A 400 21.65 -12.64 -17.21
N ASN A 401 21.12 -13.83 -17.49
CA ASN A 401 21.84 -14.88 -18.23
C ASN A 401 20.88 -16.03 -18.57
N GLY A 402 21.02 -16.58 -19.76
CA GLY A 402 19.99 -17.39 -20.42
C GLY A 402 19.50 -18.60 -19.62
N CYS A 403 18.20 -18.64 -19.37
CA CYS A 403 17.46 -19.89 -19.16
C CYS A 403 16.40 -20.00 -20.27
N ASN A 404 16.49 -21.11 -21.01
CA ASN A 404 15.66 -21.42 -22.15
C ASN A 404 14.44 -22.23 -21.67
N CYS A 405 13.48 -21.57 -21.04
CA CYS A 405 12.23 -22.19 -20.58
C CYS A 405 11.15 -21.99 -21.66
N ASN A 406 11.18 -22.85 -22.67
CA ASN A 406 10.39 -22.71 -23.90
C ASN A 406 8.98 -23.33 -23.84
N SER A 407 8.31 -23.36 -22.67
CA SER A 407 7.00 -24.03 -22.58
C SER A 407 5.90 -23.39 -21.73
N MET A 408 6.09 -22.24 -21.07
CA MET A 408 4.97 -21.53 -20.40
C MET A 408 5.13 -19.99 -20.31
N CYS A 409 5.74 -19.36 -21.31
CA CYS A 409 5.69 -17.90 -21.41
C CYS A 409 4.45 -17.51 -22.21
N LEU A 410 3.35 -17.17 -21.52
CA LEU A 410 2.26 -16.42 -22.15
C LEU A 410 2.86 -15.14 -22.75
N ASN A 411 2.47 -14.82 -23.98
CA ASN A 411 2.87 -13.58 -24.63
C ASN A 411 2.49 -12.41 -23.70
N PRO A 412 3.35 -11.40 -23.47
CA PRO A 412 3.01 -10.25 -22.63
C PRO A 412 1.74 -9.51 -23.07
N ARG A 413 1.26 -9.72 -24.31
CA ARG A 413 -0.08 -9.29 -24.74
C ARG A 413 -1.21 -10.12 -24.13
N ASP A 414 -1.05 -11.43 -24.06
CA ASP A 414 -2.09 -12.37 -23.62
C ASP A 414 -2.25 -12.31 -22.08
N PHE A 415 -1.16 -12.08 -21.34
CA PHE A 415 -1.22 -11.87 -19.88
C PHE A 415 -1.94 -10.55 -19.50
N VAL A 416 -1.86 -9.54 -20.38
CA VAL A 416 -2.54 -8.24 -20.20
C VAL A 416 -4.03 -8.31 -20.59
N GLU A 417 -4.40 -9.12 -21.60
CA GLU A 417 -5.81 -9.38 -21.93
C GLU A 417 -6.51 -10.22 -20.84
N ILE A 418 -5.81 -11.16 -20.21
CA ILE A 418 -6.35 -12.01 -19.14
C ILE A 418 -6.55 -11.22 -17.84
N MET A 419 -5.65 -10.30 -17.49
CA MET A 419 -5.77 -9.49 -16.26
C MET A 419 -6.74 -8.30 -16.37
N TYR A 420 -7.05 -7.82 -17.57
CA TYR A 420 -7.87 -6.60 -17.77
C TYR A 420 -8.91 -6.73 -18.89
N SER A 421 -9.52 -7.90 -19.05
CA SER A 421 -10.62 -8.11 -19.98
C SER A 421 -11.75 -7.09 -19.78
N ILE A 422 -11.80 -6.08 -20.65
CA ILE A 422 -13.01 -5.32 -20.97
C ILE A 422 -13.98 -6.32 -21.60
N PRO A 423 -15.21 -6.52 -21.09
CA PRO A 423 -16.18 -7.27 -21.85
C PRO A 423 -16.56 -6.43 -23.08
N ALA A 424 -16.11 -6.89 -24.25
CA ALA A 424 -16.60 -6.39 -25.52
C ALA A 424 -18.10 -6.68 -25.62
N LYS A 425 -18.91 -5.62 -25.65
CA LYS A 425 -20.02 -5.47 -26.61
C LYS A 425 -20.14 -4.02 -27.04
#